data_AF-A0A2V7TG61-F1
#
_entry.id   AF-A0A2V7TG61-F1
#
_cell.length_a   1.000
_cell.length_b   1.000
_cell.length_c   1.000
_cell.angle_alpha   90.00
_cell.angle_beta   90.00
_cell.angle_gamma   90.00
#
_symmetry.space_group_name_H-M   'P 1'
#
loop_
_entity.id
_entity.type
_entity.pdbx_description
1 polymer ?
#
loop_
_entity_poly.entity_id
_entity_poly.type
_entity_poly.pdbx_seq_one_letter_code
_entity_poly.pdbx_strand_id
1 'polypeptide(L)'
;MFGLFGEFIGFLGGTLMQLLMPAIFVAYFWRQGDRHAATVALWWVAQNLWNISVYVQDARAELLPLVGGGEHDWNYILGRLGLLNQDQLIGGGVRLAGILVYAWSCLRGWTYASAMSQEP
;
A
#
# COMPACT_ATOMS: atom_id res chain seq x y z
N MET A 1 15.30 22.21 -15.37
CA MET A 1 14.17 21.45 -15.95
C MET A 1 14.37 19.97 -15.70
N PHE A 2 13.94 19.47 -14.53
CA PHE A 2 13.67 18.03 -14.34
C PHE A 2 12.24 17.83 -14.84
N GLY A 3 12.09 17.75 -16.16
CA GLY A 3 10.78 17.80 -16.82
C GLY A 3 9.87 16.65 -16.41
N LEU A 4 8.55 16.92 -16.35
CA LEU A 4 7.35 16.05 -16.44
C LEU A 4 7.43 14.58 -15.97
N PHE A 5 8.46 13.81 -16.35
CA PHE A 5 8.81 12.52 -15.78
C PHE A 5 9.33 12.61 -14.34
N GLY A 6 10.00 13.70 -13.97
CA GLY A 6 10.49 13.92 -12.60
C GLY A 6 9.36 14.05 -11.58
N GLU A 7 8.31 14.81 -11.92
CA GLU A 7 7.10 14.96 -11.10
C GLU A 7 6.28 13.67 -11.05
N PHE A 8 6.11 12.97 -12.20
CA PHE A 8 5.45 11.66 -12.23
C PHE A 8 6.14 10.63 -11.32
N ILE A 9 7.47 10.56 -11.37
CA ILE A 9 8.27 9.68 -10.50
C ILE A 9 8.23 10.14 -9.04
N GLY A 10 8.17 11.45 -8.78
CA GLY A 10 8.04 12.01 -7.43
C GLY A 10 6.75 11.59 -6.75
N PHE A 11 5.61 11.75 -7.43
CA PHE A 11 4.29 11.34 -6.93
C PHE A 11 4.15 9.80 -6.83
N LEU A 12 4.65 9.07 -7.83
CA LEU A 12 4.72 7.61 -7.74
C LEU A 12 5.63 7.17 -6.58
N GLY A 13 6.68 7.94 -6.31
CA GLY A 13 7.68 7.71 -5.27
C GLY A 13 7.08 7.71 -3.87
N GLY A 14 6.18 8.64 -3.54
CA GLY A 14 5.51 8.67 -2.23
C GLY A 14 4.73 7.38 -1.93
N THR A 15 3.85 7.00 -2.86
CA THR A 15 3.07 5.74 -2.80
C THR A 15 3.97 4.50 -2.83
N LEU A 16 5.00 4.51 -3.68
CA LEU A 16 5.93 3.40 -3.80
C LEU A 16 6.71 3.18 -2.51
N MET A 17 7.16 4.26 -1.84
CA MET A 17 7.88 4.16 -0.56
C MET A 17 6.98 3.64 0.57
N GLN A 18 5.69 4.01 0.58
CA GLN A 18 4.71 3.49 1.53
C GLN A 18 4.58 1.96 1.46
N LEU A 19 4.71 1.36 0.28
CA LEU A 19 4.68 -0.10 0.10
C LEU A 19 6.06 -0.73 0.20
N LEU A 20 7.10 -0.06 -0.30
CA LEU A 20 8.46 -0.60 -0.38
C LEU A 20 9.06 -0.83 1.00
N MET A 21 8.91 0.14 1.91
CA MET A 21 9.47 0.04 3.26
C MET A 21 8.93 -1.20 4.01
N PRO A 22 7.62 -1.39 4.21
CA PRO A 22 7.11 -2.60 4.85
C PRO A 22 7.42 -3.86 4.05
N ALA A 23 7.45 -3.83 2.71
CA ALA A 23 7.81 -4.99 1.91
C ALA A 23 9.27 -5.45 2.12
N ILE A 24 10.20 -4.52 2.35
CA ILE A 24 11.58 -4.84 2.73
C ILE A 24 11.60 -5.59 4.07
N PHE A 25 10.83 -5.13 5.06
CA PHE A 25 10.71 -5.84 6.35
C PHE A 25 10.11 -7.23 6.19
N VAL A 26 9.07 -7.39 5.35
CA VAL A 26 8.51 -8.71 5.03
C VAL A 26 9.61 -9.64 4.49
N ALA A 27 10.37 -9.18 3.48
CA ALA A 27 11.42 -9.96 2.86
C ALA A 27 12.57 -10.27 3.84
N TYR A 28 12.93 -9.33 4.71
CA TYR A 28 13.96 -9.48 5.71
C TYR A 28 13.59 -10.55 6.75
N PHE A 29 12.43 -10.41 7.41
CA PHE A 29 12.00 -11.38 8.43
C PHE A 29 11.76 -12.76 7.84
N TRP A 30 11.22 -12.82 6.62
CA TRP A 30 11.05 -14.10 5.92
C TRP A 30 12.39 -14.80 5.68
N ARG A 31 13.43 -14.07 5.28
CA ARG A 31 14.79 -14.61 5.09
C ARG A 31 15.45 -15.06 6.39
N GLN A 32 15.17 -14.37 7.50
CA GLN A 32 15.68 -14.74 8.82
C GLN A 32 14.92 -15.94 9.45
N GLY A 33 13.85 -16.43 8.81
CA GLY A 33 13.04 -17.52 9.33
C GLY A 33 11.98 -17.09 10.35
N ASP A 34 11.93 -15.80 10.72
CA ASP A 34 10.90 -15.24 11.60
C ASP A 34 9.60 -15.01 10.83
N ARG A 35 8.85 -16.09 10.64
CA ARG A 35 7.59 -16.08 9.89
C ARG A 35 6.50 -15.27 10.59
N HIS A 36 6.51 -15.18 11.92
CA HIS A 36 5.54 -14.36 12.64
C HIS A 36 5.82 -12.88 12.38
N ALA A 37 7.05 -12.39 12.57
CA ALA A 37 7.38 -10.99 12.33
C ALA A 37 7.11 -10.60 10.86
N ALA A 38 7.38 -11.50 9.91
CA ALA A 38 7.04 -11.29 8.51
C ALA A 38 5.53 -11.05 8.27
N THR A 39 4.64 -11.73 9.02
CA THR A 39 3.19 -11.50 8.90
C THR A 39 2.75 -10.16 9.48
N VAL A 40 3.41 -9.66 10.53
CA VAL A 40 3.16 -8.32 11.08
C VAL A 40 3.58 -7.23 10.08
N ALA A 41 4.74 -7.40 9.43
CA ALA A 41 5.16 -6.51 8.35
C ALA A 41 4.21 -6.58 7.14
N LEU A 42 3.65 -7.77 6.83
CA LEU A 42 2.68 -7.93 5.75
C LEU A 42 1.34 -7.26 6.07
N TRP A 43 0.92 -7.30 7.33
CA TRP A 43 -0.23 -6.54 7.81
C TRP A 43 -0.03 -5.04 7.61
N TRP A 44 1.20 -4.53 7.84
CA TRP A 44 1.54 -3.14 7.57
C TRP A 44 1.45 -2.80 6.07
N VAL A 45 1.82 -3.71 5.16
CA VAL A 45 1.57 -3.53 3.71
C VAL A 45 0.07 -3.37 3.43
N ALA A 46 -0.79 -4.19 4.06
CA ALA A 46 -2.24 -4.11 3.89
C ALA A 46 -2.82 -2.75 4.32
N GLN A 47 -2.35 -2.19 5.45
CA GLN A 47 -2.75 -0.84 5.89
C GLN A 47 -2.40 0.23 4.86
N ASN A 48 -1.18 0.15 4.28
CA ASN A 48 -0.77 1.08 3.23
C ASN A 48 -1.66 0.96 1.99
N LEU A 49 -2.04 -0.26 1.57
CA LEU A 49 -2.98 -0.46 0.46
C LEU A 49 -4.35 0.19 0.73
N TRP A 50 -4.88 0.09 1.95
CA TRP A 50 -6.13 0.78 2.29
C TRP A 50 -6.00 2.30 2.25
N ASN A 51 -4.92 2.86 2.80
CA ASN A 51 -4.67 4.29 2.71
C ASN A 51 -4.59 4.75 1.25
N ILE A 52 -3.80 4.06 0.44
CA ILE A 52 -3.68 4.34 -1.00
C ILE A 52 -5.04 4.26 -1.69
N SER A 53 -5.87 3.25 -1.36
CA SER A 53 -7.20 3.10 -1.97
C SER A 53 -8.10 4.31 -1.77
N VAL A 54 -7.99 4.98 -0.62
CA VAL A 54 -8.76 6.19 -0.31
C VAL A 54 -8.29 7.36 -1.17
N TYR A 55 -6.98 7.56 -1.30
CA TYR A 55 -6.42 8.60 -2.19
C TYR A 55 -6.72 8.35 -3.66
N VAL A 56 -6.71 7.09 -4.10
CA VAL A 56 -7.11 6.72 -5.48
C VAL A 56 -8.58 7.06 -5.71
N GLN A 57 -9.47 6.74 -4.77
CA GLN A 57 -10.90 7.08 -4.86
C GLN A 57 -11.18 8.58 -4.77
N ASP A 58 -10.32 9.34 -4.10
CA ASP A 58 -10.44 10.80 -4.03
C ASP A 58 -9.85 11.51 -5.25
N ALA A 59 -9.26 10.79 -6.22
CA ALA A 59 -8.54 11.38 -7.34
C ALA A 59 -9.35 12.41 -8.14
N ARG A 60 -10.66 12.22 -8.35
CA ARG A 60 -11.51 13.21 -9.02
C ARG A 60 -12.12 14.25 -8.10
N ALA A 61 -12.42 13.86 -6.87
CA ALA A 61 -13.17 14.69 -5.94
C ALA A 61 -12.26 15.70 -5.24
N GLU A 62 -10.98 15.33 -5.06
CA GLU A 62 -9.93 16.16 -4.46
C GLU A 62 -10.36 16.78 -3.12
N LEU A 63 -11.13 16.02 -2.33
CA LEU A 63 -11.72 16.49 -1.08
C LEU A 63 -10.77 16.35 0.10
N LEU A 64 -9.79 15.45 0.01
CA LEU A 64 -8.87 15.18 1.11
C LEU A 64 -7.74 16.20 1.15
N PRO A 65 -7.49 16.86 2.30
CA PRO A 65 -6.32 17.70 2.44
C PRO A 65 -5.06 16.83 2.34
N LEU A 66 -4.21 17.14 1.37
CA LEU A 66 -2.97 16.41 1.17
C LEU A 66 -2.02 16.67 2.34
N VAL A 67 -1.56 15.60 2.98
CA VAL A 67 -0.55 15.67 4.03
C VAL A 67 0.77 16.09 3.38
N GLY A 68 1.16 17.35 3.59
CA GLY A 68 2.40 17.93 3.04
C GLY A 68 2.20 19.08 2.03
N GLY A 69 0.97 19.38 1.62
CA GLY A 69 0.66 20.49 0.71
C GLY A 69 1.28 20.31 -0.68
N GLY A 70 0.53 19.69 -1.61
CA GLY A 70 0.97 19.42 -2.98
C GLY A 70 -0.23 19.29 -3.93
N GLU A 71 0.00 18.89 -5.19
CA GLU A 71 -1.07 18.49 -6.12
C GLU A 71 -1.54 17.06 -5.81
N HIS A 72 -2.78 16.70 -6.19
CA HIS A 72 -3.32 15.36 -5.96
C HIS A 72 -2.63 14.35 -6.89
N ASP A 73 -1.63 13.63 -6.36
CA ASP A 73 -0.81 12.62 -7.04
C ASP A 73 -1.65 11.71 -7.96
N TRP A 74 -2.78 11.21 -7.44
CA TRP A 74 -3.65 10.28 -8.15
C TRP A 74 -4.53 10.94 -9.21
N ASN A 75 -4.90 12.22 -9.07
CA ASN A 75 -5.56 12.97 -10.14
C ASN A 75 -4.62 13.08 -11.34
N TYR A 76 -3.38 13.52 -11.09
CA TYR A 76 -2.37 13.65 -12.14
C TYR A 76 -2.05 12.29 -12.80
N ILE A 77 -1.78 11.25 -12.00
CA ILE A 77 -1.45 9.91 -12.52
C ILE A 77 -2.61 9.35 -13.36
N LEU A 78 -3.84 9.32 -12.82
CA LEU A 78 -4.98 8.75 -13.54
C LEU A 78 -5.40 9.62 -14.74
N GLY A 79 -5.27 10.94 -14.63
CA GLY A 79 -5.51 11.88 -15.73
C GLY A 79 -4.57 11.62 -16.90
N ARG A 80 -3.26 11.44 -16.63
CA ARG A 80 -2.25 11.13 -17.66
C ARG A 80 -2.48 9.76 -18.32
N LEU A 81 -3.00 8.80 -17.58
CA LEU A 81 -3.33 7.47 -18.10
C LEU A 81 -4.70 7.42 -18.80
N GLY A 82 -5.48 8.50 -18.77
CA GLY A 82 -6.86 8.50 -19.28
C GLY A 82 -7.83 7.65 -18.47
N LEU A 83 -7.45 7.29 -17.23
CA LEU A 83 -8.20 6.42 -16.32
C LEU A 83 -8.90 7.18 -15.20
N LEU A 84 -8.93 8.51 -15.25
CA LEU A 84 -9.47 9.35 -14.18
C LEU A 84 -10.93 9.00 -13.83
N ASN A 85 -11.75 8.63 -14.83
CA ASN A 85 -13.13 8.18 -14.60
C ASN A 85 -13.26 6.81 -13.92
N GLN A 86 -12.16 6.07 -13.80
CA GLN A 86 -12.09 4.73 -13.21
C GLN A 86 -11.47 4.75 -11.80
N ASP A 87 -11.20 5.93 -11.24
CA ASP A 87 -10.69 6.15 -9.88
C ASP A 87 -11.38 5.27 -8.82
N GLN A 88 -12.72 5.18 -8.84
CA GLN A 88 -13.50 4.36 -7.92
C GLN A 88 -13.25 2.86 -8.10
N LEU A 89 -13.15 2.41 -9.35
CA LEU A 89 -12.92 1.00 -9.67
C LEU A 89 -11.50 0.59 -9.28
N ILE A 90 -10.51 1.41 -9.64
CA ILE A 90 -9.10 1.16 -9.33
C ILE A 90 -8.90 1.19 -7.82
N GLY A 91 -9.39 2.22 -7.14
CA GLY A 91 -9.29 2.32 -5.69
C GLY A 91 -10.05 1.19 -4.98
N GLY A 92 -11.22 0.79 -5.49
CA GLY A 92 -11.93 -0.40 -5.01
C GLY A 92 -11.10 -1.68 -5.15
N GLY A 93 -10.41 -1.86 -6.27
CA GLY A 93 -9.47 -2.97 -6.50
C GLY A 93 -8.28 -2.96 -5.53
N VAL A 94 -7.67 -1.80 -5.31
CA VAL A 94 -6.58 -1.63 -4.33
C VAL A 94 -7.08 -1.94 -2.92
N ARG A 95 -8.28 -1.49 -2.57
CA ARG A 95 -8.90 -1.78 -1.26
C ARG A 95 -9.13 -3.27 -1.08
N LEU A 96 -9.68 -3.95 -2.09
CA LEU A 96 -9.89 -5.40 -2.07
C LEU A 96 -8.57 -6.14 -1.88
N ALA A 97 -7.52 -5.77 -2.62
CA ALA A 97 -6.19 -6.34 -2.44
C ALA A 97 -5.70 -6.15 -1.01
N GLY A 98 -5.85 -4.96 -0.43
CA GLY A 98 -5.54 -4.71 0.98
C GLY A 98 -6.32 -5.62 1.94
N ILE A 99 -7.62 -5.84 1.70
CA ILE A 99 -8.45 -6.75 2.53
C ILE A 99 -7.93 -8.18 2.45
N LEU A 100 -7.60 -8.67 1.26
CA LEU A 100 -7.10 -10.03 1.07
C LEU A 100 -5.74 -10.22 1.75
N VAL A 101 -4.82 -9.25 1.60
CA VAL A 101 -3.51 -9.28 2.26
C VAL A 101 -3.66 -9.20 3.78
N TYR A 102 -4.57 -8.35 4.28
CA TYR A 102 -4.89 -8.26 5.71
C TYR A 102 -5.38 -9.61 6.25
N ALA A 103 -6.41 -10.19 5.63
CA ALA A 103 -6.99 -11.45 6.06
C ALA A 103 -5.95 -12.58 6.07
N TRP A 104 -5.13 -12.64 5.02
CA TRP A 104 -4.01 -13.59 4.95
C TRP A 104 -2.98 -13.35 6.06
N SER A 105 -2.60 -12.10 6.32
CA SER A 105 -1.64 -11.75 7.37
C SER A 105 -2.13 -12.18 8.76
N CYS A 106 -3.41 -11.96 9.07
CA CYS A 106 -4.01 -12.37 10.35
C CYS A 106 -4.09 -13.90 10.48
N LEU A 107 -4.54 -14.59 9.42
CA LEU A 107 -4.62 -16.05 9.40
C LEU A 107 -3.24 -16.67 9.62
N ARG A 108 -2.23 -16.24 8.85
CA ARG A 108 -0.87 -16.77 8.96
C ARG A 108 -0.22 -16.39 10.28
N GLY A 109 -0.39 -15.15 10.73
CA GLY A 109 0.10 -14.68 12.02
C GLY A 109 -0.40 -15.56 13.17
N TRP A 110 -1.71 -15.86 13.19
CA TRP A 110 -2.29 -16.77 14.18
C TRP A 110 -1.69 -18.17 14.12
N THR A 111 -1.54 -18.74 12.92
CA THR A 111 -0.94 -20.08 12.77
C THR A 111 0.51 -20.16 13.25
N TYR A 112 1.31 -19.12 12.99
CA TYR A 112 2.70 -19.09 13.41
C TYR A 112 2.83 -18.82 14.92
N ALA A 113 2.01 -17.94 15.48
CA ALA A 113 1.96 -17.70 16.92
C ALA A 113 1.58 -18.97 17.69
N SER A 114 0.58 -19.71 17.19
CA SER A 114 0.11 -20.95 17.79
C SER A 114 1.15 -22.08 17.72
N ALA A 115 2.02 -22.08 16.70
CA ALA A 115 3.11 -23.03 16.58
C ALA A 115 4.25 -22.71 17.56
N MET A 116 4.59 -21.43 17.73
CA MET A 116 5.60 -20.99 18.72
C MET A 116 5.21 -21.34 20.16
N SER A 117 3.92 -21.27 20.51
CA SER A 117 3.45 -21.63 21.86
C SER A 117 3.49 -23.13 22.17
N GLN A 118 3.77 -23.98 21.17
CA GLN A 118 3.83 -25.43 21.30
C GLN A 118 5.26 -25.98 21.33
N GLU A 119 6.29 -25.15 21.11
CA GLU A 119 7.68 -25.58 21.30
C GLU A 119 8.02 -25.57 22.81
N PRO A 120 8.46 -26.71 23.37
CA PRO A 120 8.72 -26.88 24.81
C PRO A 120 10.00 -26.19 25.31
#